data_AF-A0A7K6CSY2-F1
#
_entry.id   AF-A0A7K6CSY2-F1
#
_cell.length_a   1.000
_cell.length_b   1.000
_cell.length_c   1.000
_cell.angle_alpha   90.00
_cell.angle_beta   90.00
_cell.angle_gamma   90.00
#
_symmetry.space_group_name_H-M   'P 1'
#
loop_
_entity.id
_entity.type
_entity.pdbx_description
1 polymer ?
#
loop_
_entity_poly.entity_id
_entity_poly.type
_entity_poly.pdbx_seq_one_letter_code
_entity_poly.pdbx_strand_id
1 'polypeptide(L)'
;GWCPLSPTGAQTTQLLVEPPWTPAVLWDRVTLTCQGSGTPSATTWYKDGQRWGKEAPDRFFVTESGTYQCDRPNTGLSNPVSILNGWLVLQVPAQVLLEGDTVTLRCRG
;
A
#
# COMPACT_ATOMS: atom_id res chain seq x y z
N GLY A 1 17.39 20.42 28.03
CA GLY A 1 15.94 20.58 27.83
C GLY A 1 15.36 19.23 27.51
N TRP A 2 14.29 18.83 28.20
CA TRP A 2 13.66 17.53 28.00
C TRP A 2 12.61 17.69 26.88
N CYS A 3 12.72 16.91 25.81
CA CYS A 3 11.64 16.78 24.84
C CYS A 3 10.68 15.70 25.38
N PRO A 4 9.40 16.03 25.66
CA PRO A 4 8.45 14.97 25.95
C PRO A 4 8.25 14.15 24.69
N LEU A 5 8.46 12.83 24.80
CA LEU A 5 7.92 11.88 23.84
C LEU A 5 6.40 11.95 23.99
N SER A 6 5.70 12.57 23.05
CA SER A 6 4.25 12.40 22.92
C SER A 6 3.98 10.94 22.57
N PRO A 7 3.29 10.16 23.42
CA PRO A 7 2.83 8.83 23.06
C PRO A 7 1.47 9.00 22.41
N THR A 8 1.46 9.55 21.20
CA THR A 8 0.30 9.47 20.32
C THR A 8 0.86 9.12 18.97
N GLY A 9 1.16 7.83 18.79
CA GLY A 9 1.37 7.29 17.46
C GLY A 9 0.11 7.61 16.68
N ALA A 10 0.17 8.65 15.84
CA ALA A 10 -0.88 8.93 14.89
C ALA A 10 -0.93 7.71 13.97
N GLN A 11 -1.95 6.86 14.13
CA GLN A 11 -2.14 5.70 13.28
C GLN A 11 -2.44 6.25 11.88
N THR A 12 -1.48 6.18 10.96
CA THR A 12 -1.64 6.68 9.59
C THR A 12 -2.32 5.63 8.73
N THR A 13 -3.00 6.06 7.66
CA THR A 13 -3.50 5.10 6.67
C THR A 13 -2.34 4.43 5.94
N GLN A 14 -2.36 3.11 5.89
CA GLN A 14 -1.36 2.28 5.23
C GLN A 14 -2.01 1.44 4.15
N LEU A 15 -1.37 1.40 2.98
CA LEU A 15 -1.78 0.54 1.89
C LEU A 15 -0.87 -0.68 1.85
N LEU A 16 -1.42 -1.83 2.21
CA LEU A 16 -0.73 -3.12 2.21
C LEU A 16 -0.92 -3.80 0.86
N VAL A 17 0.12 -4.48 0.40
CA VAL A 17 0.14 -5.25 -0.85
C VAL A 17 0.46 -6.70 -0.52
N GLU A 18 -0.35 -7.61 -1.05
CA GLU A 18 -0.14 -9.06 -0.94
C GLU A 18 -0.09 -9.67 -2.34
N PRO A 19 0.98 -10.39 -2.72
CA PRO A 19 2.20 -10.64 -1.95
C PRO A 19 3.02 -9.36 -1.67
N PRO A 20 3.87 -9.33 -0.61
CA PRO A 20 4.52 -8.11 -0.11
C PRO A 20 5.73 -7.69 -0.95
N TRP A 21 5.53 -7.52 -2.25
CA TRP A 21 6.53 -7.14 -3.24
C TRP A 21 6.23 -5.76 -3.82
N THR A 22 7.25 -4.93 -3.96
CA THR A 22 7.16 -3.62 -4.62
C THR A 22 8.27 -3.45 -5.67
N PRO A 23 7.98 -2.88 -6.85
CA PRO A 23 6.63 -2.69 -7.38
C PRO A 23 5.91 -4.04 -7.58
N ALA A 24 4.60 -4.06 -7.34
CA ALA A 24 3.81 -5.26 -7.59
C ALA A 24 3.55 -5.43 -9.10
N VAL A 25 3.23 -6.64 -9.52
CA VAL A 25 3.04 -6.97 -10.95
C VAL A 25 1.71 -7.68 -11.17
N LEU A 26 1.05 -7.40 -12.30
CA LEU A 26 -0.24 -8.02 -12.65
C LEU A 26 -0.17 -9.53 -12.89
N TRP A 27 1.03 -10.06 -13.16
CA TRP A 27 1.26 -11.50 -13.31
C TRP A 27 1.07 -12.28 -12.00
N ASP A 28 1.17 -11.60 -10.85
CA ASP A 28 0.86 -12.17 -9.56
C ASP A 28 -0.59 -11.85 -9.17
N ARG A 29 -1.19 -12.70 -8.34
CA ARG A 29 -2.51 -12.43 -7.76
C ARG A 29 -2.38 -11.37 -6.66
N VAL A 30 -2.36 -10.10 -7.06
CA VAL A 30 -2.17 -8.97 -6.16
C VAL A 30 -3.48 -8.58 -5.46
N THR A 31 -3.42 -8.46 -4.15
CA THR A 31 -4.48 -7.93 -3.29
C THR A 31 -3.96 -6.66 -2.63
N LEU A 32 -4.74 -5.58 -2.71
CA LEU A 32 -4.49 -4.35 -1.96
C LEU A 32 -5.43 -4.30 -0.77
N THR A 33 -4.89 -4.01 0.40
CA THR A 33 -5.66 -3.83 1.64
C THR A 33 -5.32 -2.49 2.27
N CYS A 34 -6.32 -1.65 2.45
CA CYS A 34 -6.20 -0.40 3.18
C CYS A 34 -6.31 -0.69 4.69
N GLN A 35 -5.36 -0.21 5.48
CA GLN A 35 -5.34 -0.27 6.93
C GLN A 35 -5.33 1.16 7.50
N GLY A 36 -6.00 1.37 8.63
CA GLY A 36 -6.19 2.69 9.24
C GLY A 36 -7.38 2.65 10.18
N SER A 37 -7.51 3.66 11.04
CA SER A 37 -8.62 3.77 11.98
C SER A 37 -9.94 4.08 11.24
N GLY A 38 -11.08 3.80 11.90
CA GLY A 38 -12.41 4.00 11.33
C GLY A 38 -13.04 2.73 10.75
N THR A 39 -14.18 2.88 10.07
CA THR A 39 -14.90 1.75 9.48
C THR A 39 -14.31 1.37 8.11
N PRO A 40 -14.12 0.07 7.81
CA PRO A 40 -13.68 -0.41 6.50
C PRO A 40 -14.47 0.16 5.31
N SER A 41 -15.78 0.33 5.49
CA SER A 41 -16.72 0.85 4.49
C SER A 41 -16.52 2.33 4.15
N ALA A 42 -15.76 3.08 4.95
CA ALA A 42 -15.46 4.50 4.69
C ALA A 42 -14.17 4.71 3.89
N THR A 43 -13.56 3.65 3.36
CA THR A 43 -12.33 3.73 2.57
C THR A 43 -12.59 4.37 1.21
N THR A 44 -11.92 5.48 0.91
CA THR A 44 -11.91 6.05 -0.45
C THR A 44 -10.66 5.59 -1.19
N TRP A 45 -10.83 5.06 -2.39
CA TRP A 45 -9.74 4.57 -3.23
C TRP A 45 -9.40 5.55 -4.35
N TYR A 46 -8.11 5.67 -4.63
CA TYR A 46 -7.57 6.49 -5.72
C TYR A 46 -6.70 5.61 -6.62
N LYS A 47 -6.81 5.86 -7.93
CA LYS A 47 -5.96 5.27 -8.97
C LYS A 47 -5.44 6.41 -9.84
N ASP A 48 -4.13 6.49 -10.01
CA ASP A 48 -3.44 7.49 -10.83
C ASP A 48 -3.84 8.93 -10.45
N GLY A 49 -3.98 9.18 -9.14
CA GLY A 49 -4.41 10.46 -8.56
C GLY A 49 -5.92 10.75 -8.65
N GLN A 50 -6.69 9.91 -9.36
CA GLN A 50 -8.13 10.08 -9.52
C GLN A 50 -8.91 9.18 -8.57
N ARG A 51 -9.99 9.71 -7.98
CA ARG A 51 -10.89 8.92 -7.14
C ARG A 51 -11.53 7.79 -7.95
N TRP A 52 -11.21 6.55 -7.59
CA TRP A 52 -11.53 5.35 -8.37
C TRP A 52 -12.80 4.62 -7.86
N GLY A 53 -13.28 4.90 -6.63
CA GLY A 53 -14.51 4.30 -6.13
C GLY A 53 -15.11 4.98 -4.89
N LYS A 54 -16.42 4.76 -4.63
CA LYS A 54 -17.13 5.22 -3.42
C LYS A 54 -17.13 4.22 -2.27
N GLU A 55 -17.21 2.91 -2.53
CA GLU A 55 -17.57 1.88 -1.53
C GLU A 55 -17.00 0.50 -1.91
N ALA A 56 -15.69 0.38 -2.15
CA ALA A 56 -15.07 -0.94 -2.14
C ALA A 56 -14.83 -1.36 -0.67
N PRO A 57 -14.80 -2.68 -0.35
CA PRO A 57 -14.27 -3.14 0.92
C PRO A 57 -12.89 -2.53 1.21
N ASP A 58 -12.40 -2.71 2.43
CA ASP A 58 -11.01 -2.36 2.78
C ASP A 58 -9.96 -3.08 1.92
N ARG A 59 -10.37 -4.04 1.08
CA ARG A 59 -9.50 -4.85 0.23
C ARG A 59 -10.12 -5.16 -1.12
N PHE A 60 -9.29 -5.32 -2.15
CA PHE A 60 -9.71 -5.83 -3.45
C PHE A 60 -8.54 -6.45 -4.23
N PHE A 61 -8.88 -7.27 -5.24
CA PHE A 61 -7.91 -7.82 -6.19
C PHE A 61 -7.60 -6.82 -7.29
N VAL A 62 -6.33 -6.59 -7.55
CA VAL A 62 -5.90 -5.67 -8.60
C VAL A 62 -5.96 -6.36 -9.96
N THR A 63 -6.60 -5.72 -10.93
CA THR A 63 -6.72 -6.19 -12.32
C THR A 63 -6.07 -5.25 -13.33
N GLU A 64 -5.66 -4.06 -12.91
CA GLU A 64 -5.10 -3.03 -13.78
C GLU A 64 -3.79 -2.48 -13.23
N SER A 65 -2.87 -2.13 -14.13
CA SER A 65 -1.67 -1.41 -13.75
C SER A 65 -2.00 0.05 -13.41
N GLY A 66 -1.14 0.66 -12.61
CA GLY A 66 -1.28 2.05 -12.18
C GLY A 66 -0.75 2.25 -10.77
N THR A 67 -0.92 3.47 -10.27
CA THR A 67 -0.55 3.84 -8.91
C THR A 67 -1.80 3.95 -8.05
N TYR A 68 -1.85 3.17 -6.97
CA TYR A 68 -3.00 3.07 -6.08
C TYR A 68 -2.71 3.72 -4.73
N GLN A 69 -3.73 4.40 -4.18
CA GLN A 69 -3.73 4.96 -2.84
C GLN A 69 -5.11 4.73 -2.20
N CYS A 70 -5.16 4.72 -0.88
CA CYS A 70 -6.42 4.77 -0.15
C CYS A 70 -6.40 5.89 0.87
N ASP A 71 -7.59 6.39 1.20
CA ASP A 71 -7.80 7.42 2.21
C ASP A 71 -8.84 6.91 3.21
N ARG A 72 -8.54 7.10 4.50
CA ARG A 72 -9.49 6.81 5.59
C ARG A 72 -9.78 8.05 6.42
N PRO A 73 -11.04 8.18 6.90
CA PRO A 73 -11.38 9.20 7.87
C PRO A 73 -10.41 9.18 9.06
N ASN A 74 -9.97 10.36 9.49
CA ASN A 74 -9.06 10.59 10.62
C ASN A 74 -7.59 10.16 10.43
N THR A 75 -7.26 9.32 9.43
CA THR A 75 -5.89 8.81 9.26
C THR A 75 -5.25 9.20 7.92
N GLY A 76 -6.04 9.77 7.00
CA GLY A 76 -5.58 10.50 5.82
C GLY A 76 -5.23 9.62 4.63
N LEU A 77 -4.53 10.20 3.65
CA LEU A 77 -4.12 9.50 2.43
C LEU A 77 -2.90 8.61 2.68
N SER A 78 -2.92 7.38 2.15
CA SER A 78 -1.82 6.43 2.22
C SER A 78 -0.67 6.80 1.29
N ASN A 79 0.50 6.21 1.56
CA ASN A 79 1.56 6.13 0.57
C ASN A 79 1.08 5.36 -0.69
N PRO A 80 1.57 5.73 -1.89
CA PRO A 80 1.21 5.08 -3.13
C PRO A 80 1.87 3.70 -3.29
N VAL A 81 1.14 2.76 -3.88
CA VAL A 81 1.66 1.47 -4.34
C VAL A 81 1.52 1.40 -5.86
N SER A 82 2.64 1.11 -6.54
CA SER A 82 2.66 0.99 -8.00
C SER A 82 2.53 -0.47 -8.44
N ILE A 83 1.64 -0.68 -9.41
CA ILE A 83 1.37 -1.97 -10.02
C ILE A 83 1.78 -1.90 -11.49
N LEU A 84 2.72 -2.75 -11.90
CA LEU A 84 3.30 -2.76 -13.24
C LEU A 84 2.76 -3.92 -14.07
N ASN A 85 2.75 -3.71 -15.39
CA ASN A 85 2.51 -4.75 -16.39
C ASN A 85 3.71 -4.84 -17.35
N GLY A 86 4.90 -5.01 -16.77
CA GLY A 86 6.15 -5.15 -17.52
C GLY A 86 6.48 -6.62 -17.80
N TRP A 87 7.34 -6.83 -18.80
CA TRP A 87 7.85 -8.16 -19.18
C TRP A 87 8.87 -8.73 -18.17
N LEU A 88 9.61 -7.86 -17.47
CA LEU A 88 10.58 -8.25 -16.45
C LEU A 88 10.64 -7.14 -15.40
N VAL A 89 10.46 -7.51 -14.13
CA VAL A 89 10.42 -6.58 -13.00
C VAL A 89 11.24 -7.15 -11.86
N LEU A 90 12.21 -6.37 -11.38
CA LEU A 90 12.92 -6.64 -10.14
C LEU A 90 12.06 -6.12 -8.98
N GLN A 91 11.69 -7.03 -8.09
CA GLN A 91 10.87 -6.76 -6.91
C GLN A 91 11.73 -6.80 -5.64
N VAL A 92 11.39 -5.93 -4.70
CA VAL A 92 11.94 -5.88 -3.34
C VAL A 92 10.81 -6.02 -2.32
N PRO A 93 11.10 -6.32 -1.04
CA PRO A 93 10.08 -6.37 0.00
C PRO A 93 9.36 -5.02 0.13
N ALA A 94 8.03 -5.05 0.26
CA ALA A 94 7.21 -3.83 0.40
C ALA A 94 7.27 -3.20 1.80
N GLN A 95 7.77 -3.95 2.78
CA GLN A 95 7.97 -3.48 4.15
C GLN A 95 9.23 -2.63 4.28
N VAL A 96 9.28 -1.76 5.29
CA VAL A 96 10.48 -1.02 5.65
C VAL A 96 11.53 -2.01 6.16
N LEU A 97 12.76 -1.85 5.68
CA LEU A 97 13.93 -2.61 6.11
C LEU A 97 14.91 -1.67 6.82
N LEU A 98 15.58 -2.20 7.84
CA LEU A 98 16.56 -1.51 8.67
C LEU A 98 17.98 -2.04 8.43
N GLU A 99 18.97 -1.36 8.99
CA GLU A 99 20.34 -1.84 8.94
C GLU A 99 20.47 -3.20 9.64
N GLY A 100 21.12 -4.15 8.96
CA GLY A 100 21.25 -5.53 9.41
C GLY A 100 20.15 -6.47 8.94
N ASP A 101 19.05 -5.96 8.35
CA ASP A 101 18.01 -6.81 7.79
C ASP A 101 18.49 -7.53 6.53
N THR A 102 17.99 -8.76 6.34
CA THR A 102 18.25 -9.52 5.11
C THR A 102 17.29 -9.05 4.01
N VAL A 103 17.85 -8.66 2.87
CA VAL A 103 17.08 -8.23 1.70
C VAL A 103 16.96 -9.40 0.71
N THR A 104 15.73 -9.84 0.46
CA THR A 104 15.44 -10.83 -0.60
C THR A 104 14.95 -10.12 -1.84
N LEU A 105 15.68 -10.25 -2.94
CA LEU A 105 15.27 -9.74 -4.25
C LEU A 105 14.57 -10.84 -5.05
N ARG A 106 13.57 -10.46 -5.86
CA ARG A 106 12.85 -11.39 -6.73
C ARG A 106 12.73 -10.83 -8.14
N CYS A 107 13.14 -11.60 -9.14
CA CYS A 107 12.90 -11.26 -10.53
C CYS A 107 11.59 -11.91 -11.00
N ARG A 108 10.68 -11.14 -11.59
CA ARG A 108 9.43 -11.65 -12.19
C ARG A 108 9.29 -11.22 -13.64
N GLY A 109 9.09 -12.19 -14.51
CA GLY A 109 8.79 -12.05 -15.94
C GLY A 109 8.15 -13.31 -16.47
#